data_AF-A0A1G2DXB3-F1
#
_entry.id   AF-A0A1G2DXB3-F1
#
_cell.length_a   1.000
_cell.length_b   1.000
_cell.length_c   1.000
_cell.angle_alpha   90.00
_cell.angle_beta   90.00
_cell.angle_gamma   90.00
#
_symmetry.space_group_name_H-M   'P 1'
#
loop_
_entity.id
_entity.type
_entity.pdbx_description
1 polymer ?
#
loop_
_entity_poly.entity_id
_entity_poly.type
_entity_poly.pdbx_seq_one_letter_code
_entity_poly.pdbx_strand_id
1 'polypeptide(L)'
;MKNKCILLIVVIIIILIGAAIAVYLNLNQEEEEEVCQDCSVENFEDCVANGNAIMESYPRQCRTADGRTFTENIGNELEKMDLIRLDYPRPNQEIESPLIVQGEARGYWFFEASFPIVLTDWDGLIIAQGIAQAKGEWMTEDFVQFEAVLEFEKPEYGNKGNLILRKDNPSGLPENDDALEVPIIFK
;
A
#
# COMPACT_ATOMS: atom_id res chain seq x y z
N MET A 1 -61.11 -4.49 55.27
CA MET A 1 -60.79 -3.53 54.19
C MET A 1 -59.29 -3.20 54.12
N LYS A 2 -58.59 -2.92 55.24
CA LYS A 2 -57.15 -2.63 55.26
C LYS A 2 -56.25 -3.71 54.61
N ASN A 3 -56.48 -5.00 54.86
CA ASN A 3 -55.63 -6.08 54.33
C ASN A 3 -55.75 -6.26 52.80
N LYS A 4 -56.91 -5.95 52.21
CA LYS A 4 -57.11 -5.99 50.74
C LYS A 4 -56.39 -4.83 50.04
N CYS A 5 -56.36 -3.64 50.67
CA CYS A 5 -55.53 -2.52 50.19
C CYS A 5 -54.04 -2.83 50.26
N ILE A 6 -53.57 -3.45 51.35
CA ILE A 6 -52.17 -3.84 51.48
C ILE A 6 -51.78 -4.86 50.40
N LEU A 7 -52.63 -5.86 50.14
CA LEU A 7 -52.41 -6.84 49.07
C LEU A 7 -52.33 -6.18 47.67
N LEU A 8 -53.23 -5.22 47.38
CA LEU A 8 -53.24 -4.48 46.12
C LEU A 8 -51.97 -3.62 45.94
N ILE A 9 -51.51 -2.97 47.01
CA ILE A 9 -50.28 -2.16 46.99
C ILE A 9 -49.06 -3.05 46.75
N VAL A 10 -48.98 -4.22 47.38
CA VAL A 10 -47.87 -5.17 47.17
C VAL A 10 -47.84 -5.68 45.73
N VAL A 11 -49.00 -5.99 45.14
CA VAL A 11 -49.08 -6.45 43.74
C VAL A 11 -48.62 -5.34 42.77
N ILE A 12 -49.02 -4.09 43.00
CA ILE A 12 -48.58 -2.96 42.17
C ILE A 12 -47.07 -2.76 42.26
N ILE A 13 -46.49 -2.86 43.46
CA ILE A 13 -45.03 -2.75 43.64
C ILE A 13 -44.29 -3.86 42.89
N ILE A 14 -44.78 -5.09 42.94
CA ILE A 14 -44.16 -6.21 42.21
C ILE A 14 -44.21 -5.99 40.69
N ILE A 15 -45.33 -5.46 40.16
CA ILE A 15 -45.47 -5.13 38.73
C ILE A 15 -44.49 -4.02 38.33
N LEU A 16 -44.35 -2.98 39.16
CA LEU A 16 -43.42 -1.88 38.88
C LEU A 16 -41.96 -2.34 38.94
N ILE A 17 -41.61 -3.22 39.87
CA ILE A 17 -40.27 -3.82 39.94
C ILE A 17 -40.03 -4.71 38.72
N GLY A 18 -40.99 -5.54 38.33
CA GLY A 18 -40.88 -6.38 37.14
C GLY A 18 -40.71 -5.55 35.86
N ALA A 19 -41.45 -4.44 35.72
CA ALA A 19 -41.32 -3.51 34.61
C ALA A 19 -39.96 -2.78 34.62
N ALA A 20 -39.48 -2.34 35.79
CA ALA A 20 -38.17 -1.71 35.91
C ALA A 20 -37.03 -2.69 35.58
N ILE A 21 -37.14 -3.96 36.00
CA ILE A 21 -36.19 -5.01 35.65
C ILE A 21 -36.23 -5.30 34.15
N ALA A 22 -37.42 -5.41 33.55
CA ALA A 22 -37.53 -5.63 32.11
C ALA A 22 -36.93 -4.47 31.29
N VAL A 23 -37.18 -3.22 31.70
CA VAL A 23 -36.57 -2.04 31.08
C VAL A 23 -35.05 -2.03 31.27
N TYR A 24 -34.56 -2.36 32.47
CA TYR A 24 -33.13 -2.45 32.75
C TYR A 24 -32.43 -3.53 31.91
N LEU A 25 -33.06 -4.71 31.77
CA LEU A 25 -32.54 -5.79 30.94
C LEU A 25 -32.55 -5.41 29.44
N ASN A 26 -33.54 -4.64 28.98
CA ASN A 26 -33.64 -4.22 27.59
C ASN A 26 -32.74 -3.03 27.24
N LEU A 27 -32.37 -2.18 28.21
CA LEU A 27 -31.39 -1.10 28.04
C LEU A 27 -29.94 -1.59 28.07
N ASN A 28 -29.70 -2.77 28.65
CA ASN A 28 -28.38 -3.42 28.72
C ASN A 28 -28.23 -4.54 27.70
N GLN A 29 -29.06 -4.56 26.66
CA GLN A 29 -28.81 -5.40 25.51
C GLN A 29 -27.67 -4.73 24.74
N GLU A 30 -26.43 -5.09 25.10
CA GLU A 30 -25.25 -4.75 24.34
C GLU A 30 -25.47 -5.25 22.90
N GLU A 31 -25.40 -4.32 21.94
CA GLU A 31 -25.31 -4.69 20.53
C GLU A 31 -24.11 -5.62 20.41
N GLU A 32 -24.34 -6.89 20.03
CA GLU A 32 -23.26 -7.75 19.56
C GLU A 32 -22.64 -7.03 18.36
N GLU A 33 -21.58 -6.27 18.60
CA GLU A 33 -20.65 -5.87 17.56
C GLU A 33 -20.25 -7.17 16.85
N GLU A 34 -20.46 -7.22 15.54
CA GLU A 34 -19.84 -8.25 14.72
C GLU A 34 -18.33 -8.17 14.95
N VAL A 35 -17.83 -9.02 15.84
CA VAL A 35 -16.39 -9.14 16.10
C VAL A 35 -15.79 -9.61 14.79
N CYS A 36 -15.10 -8.71 14.07
CA CYS A 36 -14.30 -9.10 12.93
C CYS A 36 -13.32 -10.18 13.40
N GLN A 37 -13.52 -11.44 12.98
CA GLN A 37 -12.53 -12.49 13.25
C GLN A 37 -11.23 -12.27 12.46
N ASP A 38 -11.16 -11.21 11.66
CA ASP A 38 -10.07 -10.86 10.75
C ASP A 38 -9.65 -9.38 10.89
N CYS A 39 -9.69 -8.81 12.11
CA CYS A 39 -9.23 -7.44 12.34
C CYS A 39 -7.70 -7.25 12.18
N SER A 40 -6.93 -8.30 11.83
CA SER A 40 -5.47 -8.25 11.65
C SER A 40 -5.02 -7.95 10.22
N VAL A 41 -5.93 -7.77 9.27
CA VAL A 41 -5.59 -7.44 7.89
C VAL A 41 -5.67 -5.93 7.69
N GLU A 42 -4.50 -5.28 7.63
CA GLU A 42 -4.39 -3.83 7.42
C GLU A 42 -3.92 -3.45 6.01
N ASN A 43 -3.26 -4.36 5.31
CA ASN A 43 -2.67 -4.13 3.99
C ASN A 43 -2.76 -5.38 3.09
N PHE A 44 -2.26 -5.25 1.86
CA PHE A 44 -2.26 -6.34 0.88
C PHE A 44 -1.42 -7.53 1.35
N GLU A 45 -0.25 -7.27 1.94
CA GLU A 45 0.66 -8.30 2.45
C GLU A 45 0.02 -9.11 3.57
N ASP A 46 -0.66 -8.47 4.52
CA ASP A 46 -1.41 -9.13 5.58
C ASP A 46 -2.56 -9.95 5.00
N CYS A 47 -3.27 -9.40 4.01
CA CYS A 47 -4.39 -10.07 3.36
C CYS A 47 -3.91 -11.39 2.73
N VAL A 48 -2.79 -11.35 2.00
CA VAL A 48 -2.17 -12.52 1.37
C VAL A 48 -1.61 -13.49 2.41
N ALA A 49 -0.96 -12.99 3.46
CA ALA A 49 -0.39 -13.80 4.54
C ALA A 49 -1.47 -14.59 5.31
N ASN A 50 -2.69 -14.05 5.39
CA ASN A 50 -3.86 -14.73 5.96
C ASN A 50 -4.52 -15.73 5.00
N GLY A 51 -3.94 -15.97 3.82
CA GLY A 51 -4.41 -16.99 2.87
C GLY A 51 -5.67 -16.59 2.08
N ASN A 52 -6.00 -15.29 2.06
CA ASN A 52 -7.14 -14.77 1.30
C ASN A 52 -6.90 -14.85 -0.21
N ALA A 53 -7.98 -14.77 -0.99
CA ALA A 53 -7.92 -14.93 -2.44
C ALA A 53 -7.31 -13.69 -3.13
N ILE A 54 -6.34 -13.93 -4.02
CA ILE A 54 -5.77 -12.91 -4.91
C ILE A 54 -6.55 -12.91 -6.23
N MET A 55 -6.97 -11.73 -6.66
CA MET A 55 -7.68 -11.51 -7.91
C MET A 55 -6.70 -11.39 -9.09
N GLU A 56 -7.13 -11.83 -10.27
CA GLU A 56 -6.39 -11.68 -11.54
C GLU A 56 -6.51 -10.24 -12.08
N SER A 57 -5.97 -9.27 -11.33
CA SER A 57 -5.96 -7.85 -11.68
C SER A 57 -4.53 -7.28 -11.63
N TYR A 58 -4.32 -6.15 -12.32
CA TYR A 58 -3.14 -5.32 -12.14
C TYR A 58 -3.57 -3.90 -11.69
N PRO A 59 -3.16 -3.44 -10.49
CA PRO A 59 -2.33 -4.12 -9.49
C PRO A 59 -3.06 -5.34 -8.89
N ARG A 60 -2.32 -6.24 -8.24
CA ARG A 60 -2.95 -7.39 -7.57
C ARG A 60 -3.87 -6.89 -6.47
N GLN A 61 -5.04 -7.50 -6.36
CA GLN A 61 -5.99 -7.22 -5.30
C GLN A 61 -6.22 -8.48 -4.48
N CYS A 62 -6.26 -8.33 -3.16
CA CYS A 62 -6.55 -9.41 -2.24
C CYS A 62 -7.89 -9.15 -1.57
N ARG A 63 -8.78 -10.15 -1.55
CA ARG A 63 -10.13 -10.03 -1.00
C ARG A 63 -10.33 -10.95 0.19
N THR A 64 -10.71 -10.39 1.32
CA THR A 64 -10.98 -11.11 2.57
C THR A 64 -12.37 -11.76 2.57
N ALA A 65 -12.57 -12.72 3.48
CA ALA A 65 -13.84 -13.45 3.61
C ALA A 65 -15.04 -12.54 3.96
N ASP A 66 -14.80 -11.45 4.69
CA ASP A 66 -15.79 -10.42 5.03
C ASP A 66 -16.02 -9.40 3.90
N GLY A 67 -15.30 -9.51 2.79
CA GLY A 67 -15.51 -8.73 1.57
C GLY A 67 -14.67 -7.46 1.43
N ARG A 68 -13.77 -7.14 2.38
CA ARG A 68 -12.79 -6.07 2.21
C ARG A 68 -11.81 -6.42 1.08
N THR A 69 -11.29 -5.39 0.41
CA THR A 69 -10.33 -5.54 -0.69
C THR A 69 -9.12 -4.66 -0.44
N PHE A 70 -7.94 -5.24 -0.56
CA PHE A 70 -6.65 -4.58 -0.39
C PHE A 70 -5.90 -4.62 -1.72
N THR A 71 -5.44 -3.46 -2.18
CA THR A 71 -4.68 -3.34 -3.42
C THR A 71 -3.20 -3.35 -3.10
N GLU A 72 -2.41 -4.09 -3.87
CA GLU A 72 -0.96 -4.08 -3.79
C GLU A 72 -0.40 -2.66 -4.01
N ASN A 73 0.54 -2.25 -3.16
CA ASN A 73 1.28 -1.01 -3.38
C ASN A 73 2.29 -1.20 -4.52
N ILE A 74 2.11 -0.45 -5.61
CA ILE A 74 3.02 -0.44 -6.76
C ILE A 74 3.71 0.92 -6.95
N GLY A 75 3.69 1.77 -5.91
CA GLY A 75 4.12 3.16 -6.00
C GLY A 75 3.24 3.95 -6.96
N ASN A 76 3.87 4.76 -7.82
CA ASN A 76 3.15 5.60 -8.78
C ASN A 76 3.23 5.08 -10.23
N GLU A 77 3.53 3.79 -10.42
CA GLU A 77 3.79 3.22 -11.75
C GLU A 77 2.66 3.48 -12.75
N LEU A 78 1.39 3.32 -12.36
CA LEU A 78 0.26 3.56 -13.26
C LEU A 78 0.11 5.03 -13.65
N GLU A 79 0.53 5.97 -12.79
CA GLU A 79 0.52 7.40 -13.09
C GLU A 79 1.58 7.77 -14.13
N LYS A 80 2.65 6.96 -14.23
CA LYS A 80 3.80 7.20 -15.10
C LYS A 80 3.84 6.33 -16.35
N MET A 81 2.88 5.41 -16.53
CA MET A 81 2.86 4.42 -17.61
C MET A 81 2.97 4.98 -19.04
N ASP A 82 2.57 6.23 -19.26
CA ASP A 82 2.72 6.92 -20.57
C ASP A 82 4.07 7.62 -20.77
N LEU A 83 4.83 7.81 -19.69
CA LEU A 83 6.10 8.53 -19.63
C LEU A 83 7.30 7.59 -19.47
N ILE A 84 7.18 6.60 -18.59
CA ILE A 84 8.25 5.67 -18.25
C ILE A 84 7.66 4.36 -17.74
N ARG A 85 8.26 3.24 -18.15
CA ARG A 85 7.85 1.88 -17.81
C ARG A 85 9.06 1.09 -17.35
N LEU A 86 8.91 0.38 -16.25
CA LEU A 86 9.97 -0.40 -15.65
C LEU A 86 9.74 -1.89 -15.93
N ASP A 87 10.60 -2.52 -16.70
CA ASP A 87 10.51 -3.95 -16.99
C ASP A 87 11.07 -4.78 -15.84
N TYR A 88 12.18 -4.32 -15.25
CA TYR A 88 12.84 -5.00 -14.12
C TYR A 88 13.59 -3.99 -13.23
N PRO A 89 13.47 -4.09 -11.89
CA PRO A 89 12.58 -4.98 -11.14
C PRO A 89 11.11 -4.53 -11.21
N ARG A 90 10.16 -5.45 -11.07
CA ARG A 90 8.74 -5.11 -10.90
C ARG A 90 8.45 -4.69 -9.45
N PRO A 91 7.34 -3.99 -9.18
CA PRO A 91 6.99 -3.62 -7.81
C PRO A 91 6.98 -4.80 -6.84
N ASN A 92 7.50 -4.58 -5.63
CA ASN A 92 7.66 -5.54 -4.54
C ASN A 92 8.52 -6.77 -4.89
N GLN A 93 9.28 -6.73 -5.98
CA GLN A 93 10.20 -7.80 -6.32
C GLN A 93 11.41 -7.82 -5.37
N GLU A 94 11.86 -9.03 -5.03
CA GLU A 94 13.10 -9.24 -4.30
C GLU A 94 14.31 -8.89 -5.17
N ILE A 95 15.19 -8.03 -4.65
CA ILE A 95 16.41 -7.56 -5.32
C ILE A 95 17.66 -7.92 -4.51
N GLU A 96 18.75 -8.15 -5.23
CA GLU A 96 20.10 -8.36 -4.69
C GLU A 96 21.11 -7.52 -5.48
N SER A 97 22.28 -7.28 -4.87
CA SER A 97 23.34 -6.49 -5.48
C SER A 97 24.28 -7.40 -6.30
N PRO A 98 24.67 -7.00 -7.53
CA PRO A 98 24.27 -5.79 -8.23
C PRO A 98 22.84 -5.88 -8.81
N LEU A 99 22.09 -4.79 -8.70
CA LEU A 99 20.76 -4.68 -9.30
C LEU A 99 20.87 -4.10 -10.71
N ILE A 100 20.47 -4.90 -11.70
CA ILE A 100 20.20 -4.41 -13.05
C ILE A 100 18.82 -3.75 -13.04
N VAL A 101 18.69 -2.57 -13.65
CA VAL A 101 17.42 -1.85 -13.81
C VAL A 101 17.17 -1.67 -15.30
N GLN A 102 16.03 -2.11 -15.80
CA GLN A 102 15.69 -2.11 -17.22
C GLN A 102 14.25 -1.64 -17.45
N GLY A 103 14.03 -0.94 -18.55
CA GLY A 103 12.72 -0.49 -18.95
C GLY A 103 12.80 0.42 -20.18
N GLU A 104 11.75 1.20 -20.38
CA GLU A 104 11.68 2.19 -21.45
C GLU A 104 11.10 3.51 -20.94
N ALA A 105 11.61 4.64 -21.44
CA ALA A 105 11.10 5.96 -21.12
C ALA A 105 10.93 6.80 -22.38
N ARG A 106 10.02 7.76 -22.35
CA ARG A 106 9.87 8.76 -23.41
C ARG A 106 11.18 9.54 -23.56
N GLY A 107 11.55 9.90 -24.77
CA GLY A 107 12.84 10.59 -25.02
C GLY A 107 13.06 11.86 -24.20
N TYR A 108 12.00 12.62 -23.89
CA TYR A 108 12.06 13.80 -23.00
C TYR A 108 12.25 13.50 -21.51
N TRP A 109 12.28 12.23 -21.11
CA TRP A 109 12.70 11.80 -19.77
C TRP A 109 14.22 11.87 -19.60
N PHE A 110 14.94 11.74 -20.72
CA PHE A 110 16.41 11.76 -20.79
C PHE A 110 16.95 13.17 -21.00
N PHE A 111 18.16 13.36 -20.52
CA PHE A 111 19.05 14.45 -20.93
C PHE A 111 20.44 13.86 -21.17
N GLU A 112 21.08 14.25 -22.27
CA GLU A 112 22.36 13.66 -22.68
C GLU A 112 22.35 12.12 -22.71
N ALA A 113 21.25 11.54 -23.22
CA ALA A 113 21.02 10.09 -23.29
C ALA A 113 20.94 9.36 -21.94
N SER A 114 20.74 10.07 -20.83
CA SER A 114 20.73 9.47 -19.51
C SER A 114 19.78 10.14 -18.53
N PHE A 115 19.53 9.50 -17.39
CA PHE A 115 18.81 10.10 -16.26
C PHE A 115 19.21 9.43 -14.93
N PRO A 116 19.07 10.13 -13.80
CA PRO A 116 19.47 9.59 -12.50
C PRO A 116 18.47 8.57 -11.95
N ILE A 117 19.01 7.53 -11.31
CA ILE A 117 18.25 6.55 -10.54
C ILE A 117 18.77 6.47 -9.11
N VAL A 118 17.87 6.27 -8.17
CA VAL A 118 18.14 6.30 -6.73
C VAL A 118 17.48 5.09 -6.09
N LEU A 119 18.19 4.42 -5.20
CA LEU A 119 17.67 3.36 -4.36
C LEU A 119 17.68 3.84 -2.91
N THR A 120 16.53 3.75 -2.25
CA THR A 120 16.37 4.10 -0.84
C THR A 120 16.02 2.89 0.00
N ASP A 121 16.33 2.95 1.29
CA ASP A 121 15.80 2.01 2.27
C ASP A 121 14.36 2.37 2.69
N TRP A 122 13.89 1.76 3.77
CA TRP A 122 12.55 1.92 4.33
C TRP A 122 12.30 3.28 4.98
N ASP A 123 13.35 4.01 5.40
CA ASP A 123 13.24 5.33 6.03
C ASP A 123 13.39 6.48 5.02
N GLY A 124 13.81 6.15 3.79
CA GLY A 124 14.07 7.10 2.71
C GLY A 124 15.54 7.48 2.56
N LEU A 125 16.45 6.90 3.35
CA LEU A 125 17.88 7.06 3.21
C LEU A 125 18.32 6.49 1.86
N ILE A 126 19.05 7.30 1.11
CA ILE A 126 19.65 6.89 -0.17
C ILE A 126 20.81 5.95 0.13
N ILE A 127 20.70 4.70 -0.33
CA ILE A 127 21.72 3.67 -0.15
C ILE A 127 22.53 3.41 -1.43
N ALA A 128 21.98 3.71 -2.61
CA ALA A 128 22.71 3.68 -3.87
C ALA A 128 22.15 4.68 -4.88
N GLN A 129 23.01 5.14 -5.78
CA GLN A 129 22.67 6.02 -6.88
C GLN A 129 23.39 5.55 -8.14
N GLY A 130 22.75 5.72 -9.28
CA GLY A 130 23.29 5.32 -10.57
C GLY A 130 22.69 6.16 -11.69
N ILE A 131 23.16 5.89 -12.90
CA ILE A 131 22.69 6.56 -14.10
C ILE A 131 22.12 5.52 -15.04
N ALA A 132 20.85 5.67 -15.41
CA ALA A 132 20.25 4.89 -16.48
C ALA A 132 20.67 5.47 -17.82
N GLN A 133 21.15 4.60 -18.70
CA GLN A 133 21.65 4.95 -20.02
C GLN A 133 20.66 4.49 -21.09
N ALA A 134 20.30 5.38 -22.01
CA ALA A 134 19.51 5.04 -23.19
C ALA A 134 20.27 4.04 -24.07
N LYS A 135 19.55 3.07 -24.64
CA LYS A 135 20.09 2.06 -25.57
C LYS A 135 19.84 2.43 -27.04
N GLY A 136 19.39 3.64 -27.32
CA GLY A 136 19.09 4.12 -28.67
C GLY A 136 19.00 5.64 -28.76
N GLU A 137 18.50 6.13 -29.89
CA GLU A 137 18.27 7.55 -30.12
C GLU A 137 17.21 8.09 -29.15
N TRP A 138 17.60 8.99 -28.26
CA TRP A 138 16.75 9.51 -27.19
C TRP A 138 16.03 10.83 -27.55
N MET A 139 16.46 11.53 -28.60
CA MET A 139 15.82 12.77 -29.06
C MET A 139 14.54 12.47 -29.86
N THR A 140 13.60 11.79 -29.23
CA THR A 140 12.32 11.35 -29.82
C THR A 140 11.17 11.51 -28.83
N GLU A 141 9.95 11.51 -29.34
CA GLU A 141 8.73 11.41 -28.51
C GLU A 141 8.38 9.94 -28.21
N ASP A 142 9.04 8.99 -28.85
CA ASP A 142 8.82 7.56 -28.64
C ASP A 142 9.47 7.03 -27.36
N PHE A 143 9.10 5.81 -26.99
CA PHE A 143 9.76 5.08 -25.91
C PHE A 143 11.14 4.60 -26.35
N VAL A 144 12.12 4.79 -25.48
CA VAL A 144 13.51 4.43 -25.67
C VAL A 144 13.94 3.57 -24.50
N GLN A 145 14.49 2.39 -24.81
CA GLN A 145 14.97 1.46 -23.79
C GLN A 145 16.12 2.06 -23.00
N PHE A 146 16.15 1.82 -21.70
CA PHE A 146 17.25 2.19 -20.82
C PHE A 146 17.73 0.99 -20.01
N GLU A 147 18.97 1.11 -19.52
CA GLU A 147 19.54 0.18 -18.55
C GLU A 147 20.41 0.92 -17.56
N ALA A 148 20.41 0.46 -16.31
CA ALA A 148 21.33 0.90 -15.28
C ALA A 148 21.79 -0.30 -14.45
N VAL A 149 22.88 -0.11 -13.72
CA VAL A 149 23.35 -1.05 -12.70
C VAL A 149 23.57 -0.28 -11.41
N LEU A 150 23.00 -0.80 -10.32
CA LEU A 150 23.19 -0.29 -8.96
C LEU A 150 23.93 -1.32 -8.12
N GLU A 151 25.04 -0.91 -7.55
CA GLU A 151 25.72 -1.64 -6.48
C GLU A 151 25.28 -1.06 -5.15
N PHE A 152 24.81 -1.91 -4.24
CA PHE A 152 24.37 -1.51 -2.90
C PHE A 152 24.72 -2.58 -1.86
N GLU A 153 24.76 -2.17 -0.60
CA GLU A 153 24.77 -3.06 0.56
C GLU A 153 23.36 -3.20 1.11
N LYS A 154 22.98 -4.42 1.49
CA LYS A 154 21.66 -4.68 2.09
C LYS A 154 21.52 -3.86 3.38
N PRO A 155 20.41 -3.11 3.58
CA PRO A 155 20.15 -2.40 4.83
C PRO A 155 20.11 -3.35 6.04
N GLU A 156 20.64 -2.90 7.19
CA GLU A 156 20.65 -3.69 8.43
C GLU A 156 19.24 -3.89 9.01
N TYR A 157 18.37 -2.89 8.85
CA TYR A 157 17.01 -2.87 9.36
C TYR A 157 16.02 -2.65 8.22
N GLY A 158 14.92 -3.39 8.26
CA GLY A 158 13.90 -3.36 7.21
C GLY A 158 14.38 -4.03 5.92
N ASN A 159 13.45 -4.68 5.23
CA ASN A 159 13.69 -5.25 3.91
C ASN A 159 12.90 -4.54 2.82
N LYS A 160 12.22 -3.43 3.13
CA LYS A 160 11.50 -2.62 2.14
C LYS A 160 12.34 -1.40 1.75
N GLY A 161 12.14 -0.92 0.54
CA GLY A 161 12.76 0.29 0.03
C GLY A 161 12.07 0.76 -1.24
N ASN A 162 12.60 1.82 -1.86
CA ASN A 162 12.07 2.33 -3.12
C ASN A 162 13.17 2.49 -4.15
N LEU A 163 12.89 2.03 -5.37
CA LEU A 163 13.64 2.39 -6.56
C LEU A 163 12.97 3.61 -7.19
N ILE A 164 13.74 4.69 -7.36
CA ILE A 164 13.27 5.99 -7.83
C ILE A 164 14.01 6.32 -9.13
N LEU A 165 13.29 6.38 -10.24
CA LEU A 165 13.79 6.79 -11.53
C LEU A 165 13.39 8.25 -11.73
N ARG A 166 14.34 9.16 -11.69
CA ARG A 166 14.07 10.60 -11.77
C ARG A 166 14.22 11.06 -13.21
N LYS A 167 13.27 11.85 -13.69
CA LYS A 167 13.42 12.59 -14.95
C LYS A 167 14.58 13.55 -14.78
N ASP A 168 15.47 13.61 -15.77
CA ASP A 168 16.55 14.58 -15.68
C ASP A 168 16.02 16.01 -15.82
N ASN A 169 16.44 16.89 -14.92
CA ASN A 169 16.00 18.28 -14.88
C ASN A 169 17.19 19.24 -14.78
N PRO A 170 17.90 19.51 -15.89
CA PRO A 170 19.04 20.43 -15.92
C PRO A 170 18.71 21.86 -15.46
N SER A 171 17.44 22.25 -15.55
CA SER A 171 16.99 23.58 -15.14
C SER A 171 16.88 23.74 -13.63
N GLY A 172 16.74 22.64 -12.88
CA GLY A 172 16.48 22.64 -11.44
C GLY A 172 15.14 23.25 -11.03
N LEU A 173 14.25 23.52 -12.00
CA LEU A 173 12.93 24.10 -11.74
C LEU A 173 11.93 23.02 -11.29
N PRO A 174 11.24 23.19 -10.15
CA PRO A 174 10.32 22.17 -9.62
C PRO A 174 9.21 21.74 -10.58
N GLU A 175 8.75 22.62 -11.47
CA GLU A 175 7.73 22.29 -12.48
C GLU A 175 8.18 21.27 -13.52
N ASN A 176 9.49 21.04 -13.64
CA ASN A 176 10.08 20.08 -14.57
C ASN A 176 10.46 18.75 -13.90
N ASP A 177 10.39 18.69 -12.56
CA ASP A 177 10.68 17.49 -11.79
C ASP A 177 9.60 16.43 -12.01
N ASP A 178 10.03 15.21 -12.28
CA ASP A 178 9.15 14.05 -12.32
C ASP A 178 9.92 12.80 -11.87
N ALA A 179 9.22 11.82 -11.31
CA ALA A 179 9.83 10.58 -10.86
C ALA A 179 8.85 9.41 -10.94
N LEU A 180 9.37 8.26 -11.32
CA LEU A 180 8.74 6.96 -11.10
C LEU A 180 9.31 6.37 -9.81
N GLU A 181 8.43 6.05 -8.87
CA GLU A 181 8.74 5.44 -7.58
C GLU A 181 8.15 4.04 -7.54
N VAL A 182 9.00 3.04 -7.32
CA VAL A 182 8.63 1.63 -7.32
C VAL A 182 9.10 0.98 -6.02
N PRO A 183 8.18 0.42 -5.20
CA PRO A 183 8.57 -0.29 -3.98
C PRO A 183 9.32 -1.56 -4.35
N ILE A 184 10.36 -1.89 -3.58
CA ILE A 184 11.20 -3.10 -3.76
C ILE A 184 11.41 -3.82 -2.42
N ILE A 185 11.90 -5.06 -2.49
CA ILE A 185 12.24 -5.86 -1.31
C ILE A 185 13.71 -6.27 -1.36
N PHE A 186 14.49 -5.98 -0.33
CA PHE A 186 15.87 -6.41 -0.21
C PHE A 186 15.97 -7.87 0.23
N LYS A 187 16.70 -8.67 -0.55
CA LYS A 187 16.97 -10.09 -0.26
C LYS A 187 18.21 -10.29 0.60
#